data_AF-A0A183E4U8-F1
#
_entry.id   AF-A0A183E4U8-F1
#
_cell.length_a   1.000
_cell.length_b   1.000
_cell.length_c   1.000
_cell.angle_alpha   90.00
_cell.angle_beta   90.00
_cell.angle_gamma   90.00
#
_symmetry.space_group_name_H-M   'P 1'
#
loop_
_entity.id
_entity.type
_entity.pdbx_description
1 polymer ?
#
loop_
_entity_poly.entity_id
_entity_poly.type
_entity_poly.pdbx_seq_one_letter_code
_entity_poly.pdbx_strand_id
1 'polypeptide(L)'
;MRGGGSVVQSKEDEEMDRWTKKIEEETSAEICPEAVILVRYGGPQGEDEDPEAARKAAEERARKKAEVRRRLEEASRAKKAKKGFLTPERKKKLRKLLMMKAAEDLKEQQMLKEQERQRTLQERILPLPDLDGTPDDELEAIAKKMAERLLQLESEHYDINYIVRQKDFEINELTISVNDLRGKFVKPTLKKVSKTDSRFDKLRKKDQNFVNFRNNLKNVESKKFALKEVCFQ
;
A
#
# COMPACT_ATOMS: atom_id res chain seq x y z
N MET A 1 -0.71 20.44 54.28
CA MET A 1 0.35 19.73 53.52
C MET A 1 -0.28 18.53 52.82
N ARG A 2 -0.37 18.56 51.49
CA ARG A 2 -0.49 17.40 50.57
C ARG A 2 -0.67 17.97 49.15
N GLY A 3 0.44 18.16 48.46
CA GLY A 3 0.49 18.55 47.05
C GLY A 3 1.76 17.95 46.48
N GLY A 4 1.69 16.67 46.08
CA GLY A 4 2.85 15.90 45.61
C GLY A 4 2.52 14.79 44.62
N GLY A 5 1.31 14.76 44.07
CA GLY A 5 0.87 13.71 43.13
C GLY A 5 1.08 14.06 41.65
N SER A 6 0.96 15.34 41.25
CA SER A 6 0.94 15.70 39.83
C SER A 6 2.33 15.73 39.17
N VAL A 7 3.40 15.91 39.95
CA VAL A 7 4.78 16.02 39.42
C VAL A 7 5.40 14.64 39.18
N VAL A 8 4.88 13.59 39.81
CA VAL A 8 5.42 12.22 39.69
C VAL A 8 4.96 11.57 38.38
N GLN A 9 3.68 11.74 38.01
CA GLN A 9 3.15 11.27 36.72
C GLN A 9 3.87 11.91 35.53
N SER A 10 4.23 13.20 35.62
CA SER A 10 4.97 13.88 34.55
C SER A 10 6.37 13.31 34.33
N LYS A 11 7.00 12.81 35.41
CA LYS A 11 8.34 12.21 35.33
C LYS A 11 8.30 10.80 34.76
N GLU A 12 7.27 10.03 35.10
CA GLU A 12 7.05 8.68 34.56
C GLU A 12 6.73 8.73 33.05
N ASP A 13 5.93 9.72 32.61
CA ASP A 13 5.64 9.95 31.19
C ASP A 13 6.90 10.38 30.41
N GLU A 14 7.74 11.24 30.99
CA GLU A 14 9.02 11.66 30.40
C GLU A 14 10.07 10.53 30.34
N GLU A 15 9.99 9.55 31.24
CA GLU A 15 10.88 8.39 31.26
C GLU A 15 10.46 7.36 30.20
N MET A 16 9.15 7.15 30.05
CA MET A 16 8.57 6.33 28.98
C MET A 16 8.87 6.88 27.58
N ASP A 17 8.77 8.20 27.37
CA ASP A 17 9.14 8.84 26.10
C ASP A 17 10.65 8.70 25.78
N ARG A 18 11.49 8.65 26.81
CA ARG A 18 12.93 8.45 26.65
C ARG A 18 13.26 7.01 26.27
N TRP A 19 12.53 6.06 26.88
CA TRP A 19 12.68 4.64 26.61
C TRP A 19 12.16 4.25 25.22
N THR A 20 11.00 4.78 24.81
CA THR A 20 10.46 4.55 23.45
C THR A 20 11.37 5.14 22.38
N LYS A 21 11.92 6.34 22.60
CA LYS A 21 12.86 6.97 21.69
C LYS A 21 14.17 6.18 21.57
N LYS A 22 14.64 5.59 22.67
CA LYS A 22 15.81 4.71 22.67
C LYS A 22 15.55 3.42 21.89
N ILE A 23 14.37 2.82 22.02
CA ILE A 23 13.96 1.68 21.20
C ILE A 23 13.82 2.06 19.72
N GLU A 24 13.29 3.24 19.38
CA GLU A 24 13.24 3.71 17.99
C GLU A 24 14.63 3.95 17.38
N GLU A 25 15.60 4.42 18.18
CA GLU A 25 17.00 4.58 17.76
C GLU A 25 17.72 3.24 17.63
N GLU A 26 17.53 2.31 18.58
CA GLU A 26 18.12 0.95 18.53
C GLU A 26 17.52 0.14 17.37
N THR A 27 16.21 0.20 17.15
CA THR A 27 15.56 -0.44 15.99
C THR A 27 15.92 0.23 14.66
N SER A 28 16.17 1.54 14.63
CA SER A 28 16.76 2.20 13.46
C SER A 28 18.21 1.82 13.21
N ALA A 29 18.98 1.51 14.26
CA ALA A 29 20.38 1.12 14.15
C ALA A 29 20.56 -0.37 13.81
N GLU A 30 19.62 -1.24 14.23
CA GLU A 30 19.62 -2.67 13.91
C GLU A 30 19.05 -2.98 12.51
N ILE A 31 18.35 -2.03 11.89
CA ILE A 31 18.08 -2.09 10.45
C ILE A 31 19.40 -1.84 9.72
N CYS A 32 20.08 -2.94 9.40
CA CYS A 32 21.36 -3.01 8.71
C CYS A 32 21.56 -1.86 7.69
N PRO A 33 22.64 -1.08 7.80
CA PRO A 33 22.92 0.04 6.89
C PRO A 33 23.29 -0.39 5.45
N GLU A 34 23.33 -1.69 5.14
CA GLU A 34 23.61 -2.21 3.81
C GLU A 34 22.44 -2.05 2.81
N ALA A 35 21.24 -1.68 3.25
CA ALA A 35 20.03 -1.69 2.42
C ALA A 35 19.71 -0.37 1.67
N VAL A 36 20.56 0.66 1.75
CA VAL A 36 20.35 1.95 1.04
C VAL A 36 21.50 2.28 0.10
N ILE A 37 21.98 1.28 -0.62
CA ILE A 37 22.61 1.49 -1.91
C ILE A 37 21.93 0.56 -2.91
N LEU A 38 20.70 0.91 -3.28
CA LEU A 38 20.14 0.53 -4.58
C LEU A 38 20.93 1.31 -5.65
N VAL A 39 22.21 0.97 -5.85
CA VAL A 39 22.85 1.30 -7.12
C VAL A 39 22.00 0.57 -8.15
N ARG A 40 21.40 1.32 -9.07
CA ARG A 40 21.01 0.81 -10.38
C ARG A 40 22.27 0.30 -11.08
N TYR A 41 22.75 -0.88 -10.72
CA TYR A 41 23.69 -1.63 -11.53
C TYR A 41 22.86 -2.53 -12.44
N GLY A 42 22.46 -1.94 -13.55
CA GLY A 42 21.77 -2.60 -14.65
C GLY A 42 22.23 -2.02 -15.98
N GLY A 43 23.51 -1.67 -16.07
CA GLY A 43 24.21 -1.61 -17.34
C GLY A 43 24.67 -3.03 -17.67
N PRO A 44 24.67 -3.46 -18.95
CA PRO A 44 25.11 -4.80 -19.34
C PRO A 44 26.55 -5.03 -18.86
N GLN A 45 26.69 -5.82 -17.80
CA GLN A 45 27.97 -6.43 -17.42
C GLN A 45 28.13 -7.67 -18.29
N GLY A 46 28.75 -7.46 -19.44
CA GLY A 46 29.15 -8.50 -20.37
C GLY A 46 30.44 -8.02 -21.02
N GLU A 47 31.54 -8.17 -20.30
CA GLU A 47 32.84 -8.30 -20.94
C GLU A 47 32.78 -9.67 -21.65
N ASP A 48 32.90 -9.65 -22.99
CA ASP A 48 32.87 -10.80 -23.91
C ASP A 48 31.50 -11.29 -24.46
N GLU A 49 30.55 -10.39 -24.76
CA GLU A 49 29.51 -10.69 -25.77
C GLU A 49 29.90 -10.08 -27.14
N ASP A 50 29.92 -10.93 -28.18
CA ASP A 50 30.12 -10.53 -29.57
C ASP A 50 29.25 -9.27 -29.91
N PRO A 51 29.85 -8.14 -30.31
CA PRO A 51 29.13 -6.89 -30.56
C PRO A 51 28.02 -7.04 -31.61
N GLU A 52 28.11 -8.05 -32.47
CA GLU A 52 27.06 -8.39 -33.43
C GLU A 52 25.83 -9.02 -32.76
N ALA A 53 26.03 -9.89 -31.76
CA ALA A 53 24.95 -10.52 -30.99
C ALA A 53 24.17 -9.49 -30.16
N ALA A 54 24.85 -8.56 -29.51
CA ALA A 54 24.23 -7.46 -28.77
C ALA A 54 23.39 -6.54 -29.68
N ARG A 55 23.87 -6.25 -30.89
CA ARG A 55 23.12 -5.47 -31.90
C ARG A 55 21.89 -6.21 -32.39
N LYS A 56 21.99 -7.51 -32.69
CA LYS A 56 20.85 -8.35 -33.09
C LYS A 56 19.80 -8.43 -31.98
N ALA A 57 20.21 -8.61 -30.72
CA ALA A 57 19.31 -8.63 -29.58
C ALA A 57 18.63 -7.27 -29.35
N ALA A 58 19.35 -6.16 -29.55
CA ALA A 58 18.78 -4.81 -29.46
C ALA A 58 17.77 -4.53 -30.58
N GLU A 59 18.06 -4.95 -31.81
CA GLU A 59 17.17 -4.82 -32.97
C GLU A 59 15.91 -5.70 -32.80
N GLU A 60 16.07 -6.93 -32.31
CA GLU A 60 14.95 -7.81 -32.00
C GLU A 60 14.05 -7.21 -30.90
N ARG A 61 14.65 -6.65 -29.83
CA ARG A 61 13.93 -5.93 -28.78
C ARG A 61 13.23 -4.68 -29.35
N ALA A 62 13.86 -3.95 -30.27
CA ALA A 62 13.25 -2.79 -30.93
C ALA A 62 12.06 -3.19 -31.81
N ARG A 63 12.17 -4.28 -32.57
CA ARG A 63 11.08 -4.86 -33.37
C ARG A 63 9.90 -5.29 -32.49
N LYS A 64 10.17 -6.00 -31.38
CA LYS A 64 9.16 -6.38 -30.39
C LYS A 64 8.48 -5.16 -29.77
N LYS A 65 9.24 -4.12 -29.41
CA LYS A 65 8.71 -2.83 -28.91
C LYS A 65 7.82 -2.13 -29.94
N ALA A 66 8.23 -2.09 -31.20
CA ALA A 66 7.47 -1.47 -32.29
C ALA A 66 6.15 -2.22 -32.55
N GLU A 67 6.19 -3.55 -32.52
CA GLU A 67 5.01 -4.40 -32.68
C GLU A 67 4.01 -4.24 -31.53
N VAL A 68 4.48 -4.25 -30.28
CA VAL A 68 3.64 -3.99 -29.10
C VAL A 68 3.02 -2.60 -29.17
N ARG A 69 3.79 -1.59 -29.58
CA ARG A 69 3.30 -0.22 -29.77
C ARG A 69 2.23 -0.14 -30.87
N ARG A 70 2.46 -0.79 -32.01
CA ARG A 70 1.48 -0.87 -33.12
C ARG A 70 0.19 -1.51 -32.64
N ARG A 71 0.26 -2.66 -31.95
CA ARG A 71 -0.90 -3.36 -31.39
C ARG A 71 -1.67 -2.50 -30.38
N LEU A 72 -0.96 -1.76 -29.52
CA LEU A 72 -1.58 -0.83 -28.56
C LEU A 72 -2.25 0.36 -29.26
N GLU A 73 -1.64 0.89 -30.33
CA GLU A 73 -2.21 1.99 -31.11
C GLU A 73 -3.46 1.54 -31.87
N GLU A 74 -3.43 0.37 -32.52
CA GLU A 74 -4.58 -0.25 -33.18
C GLU A 74 -5.72 -0.51 -32.21
N ALA A 75 -5.44 -1.07 -31.03
CA ALA A 75 -6.43 -1.26 -29.97
C ALA A 75 -7.00 0.09 -29.48
N SER A 76 -6.20 1.16 -29.46
CA SER A 76 -6.67 2.50 -29.09
C SER A 76 -7.54 3.15 -30.18
N ARG A 77 -7.22 2.93 -31.46
CA ARG A 77 -8.00 3.40 -32.62
C ARG A 77 -9.34 2.66 -32.69
N ALA A 78 -9.34 1.35 -32.47
CA ALA A 78 -10.56 0.53 -32.37
C ALA A 78 -11.49 0.98 -31.23
N LYS A 79 -10.94 1.46 -30.10
CA LYS A 79 -11.73 2.04 -29.00
C LYS A 79 -12.35 3.40 -29.36
N LYS A 80 -11.73 4.19 -30.24
CA LYS A 80 -12.26 5.48 -30.72
C LYS A 80 -13.39 5.30 -31.75
N ALA A 81 -13.34 4.23 -32.53
CA ALA A 81 -14.34 3.91 -33.56
C ALA A 81 -15.70 3.47 -32.98
N LYS A 82 -15.75 2.91 -31.76
CA LYS A 82 -17.01 2.55 -31.07
C LYS A 82 -17.66 3.75 -30.38
N LYS A 83 -18.07 4.75 -31.17
CA LYS A 83 -18.81 5.95 -30.74
C LYS A 83 -20.31 5.72 -30.96
N GLY A 84 -21.01 5.09 -30.01
CA GLY A 84 -22.47 4.98 -30.15
C GLY A 84 -23.28 4.24 -29.06
N PHE A 85 -22.68 3.39 -28.22
CA PHE A 85 -23.52 2.52 -27.37
C PHE A 85 -24.05 3.15 -26.08
N LEU A 86 -23.49 4.27 -25.61
CA LEU A 86 -23.84 4.83 -24.29
C LEU A 86 -23.70 6.35 -24.26
N THR A 87 -24.70 7.05 -23.70
CA THR A 87 -24.59 8.49 -23.42
C THR A 87 -23.42 8.75 -22.47
N PRO A 88 -22.68 9.85 -22.63
CA PRO A 88 -21.52 10.15 -21.81
C PRO A 88 -21.86 10.21 -20.30
N GLU A 89 -23.06 10.69 -19.97
CA GLU A 89 -23.59 10.73 -18.60
C GLU A 89 -23.83 9.34 -18.02
N ARG A 90 -24.47 8.43 -18.78
CA ARG A 90 -24.70 7.04 -18.34
C ARG A 90 -23.38 6.30 -18.17
N LYS A 91 -22.38 6.55 -19.02
CA LYS A 91 -21.01 6.01 -18.88
C LYS A 91 -20.33 6.50 -17.60
N LYS A 92 -20.48 7.78 -17.25
CA LYS A 92 -19.93 8.35 -16.00
C LYS A 92 -20.60 7.74 -14.78
N LYS A 93 -21.93 7.62 -14.78
CA LYS A 93 -22.69 6.97 -13.68
C LYS A 93 -22.28 5.51 -13.51
N LEU A 94 -22.15 4.75 -14.59
CA LEU A 94 -21.70 3.36 -14.54
C LEU A 94 -20.28 3.22 -13.98
N ARG A 95 -19.33 4.04 -14.42
CA ARG A 95 -17.97 4.04 -13.87
C ARG A 95 -17.96 4.32 -12.36
N LYS A 96 -18.79 5.27 -11.91
CA LYS A 96 -18.94 5.56 -10.47
C LYS A 96 -19.46 4.33 -9.73
N LEU A 97 -20.52 3.68 -10.23
CA LEU A 97 -21.07 2.47 -9.61
C LEU A 97 -20.06 1.33 -9.56
N LEU A 98 -19.28 1.13 -10.62
CA LEU A 98 -18.23 0.10 -10.66
C LEU A 98 -17.11 0.40 -9.66
N MET A 99 -16.68 1.65 -9.52
CA MET A 99 -15.68 2.05 -8.51
C MET A 99 -16.22 1.91 -7.08
N MET A 100 -17.50 2.25 -6.85
CA MET A 100 -18.14 2.08 -5.54
C MET A 100 -18.22 0.59 -5.17
N LYS A 101 -18.72 -0.25 -6.08
CA LYS A 101 -18.75 -1.70 -5.87
C LYS A 101 -17.35 -2.28 -5.65
N ALA A 102 -16.37 -1.92 -6.49
CA ALA A 102 -15.00 -2.40 -6.30
C ALA A 102 -14.39 -1.98 -4.97
N ALA A 103 -14.74 -0.80 -4.45
CA ALA A 103 -14.30 -0.35 -3.13
C ALA A 103 -14.99 -1.09 -1.99
N GLU A 104 -16.27 -1.44 -2.14
CA GLU A 104 -17.02 -2.30 -1.21
C GLU A 104 -16.45 -3.71 -1.20
N ASP A 105 -16.31 -4.34 -2.37
CA ASP A 105 -15.73 -5.68 -2.54
C ASP A 105 -14.31 -5.75 -1.95
N LEU A 106 -13.48 -4.71 -2.15
CA LEU A 106 -12.13 -4.65 -1.57
C LEU A 106 -12.15 -4.62 -0.03
N LYS A 107 -13.10 -3.89 0.57
CA LYS A 107 -13.26 -3.84 2.03
C LYS A 107 -13.75 -5.17 2.58
N GLU A 108 -14.70 -5.80 1.90
CA GLU A 108 -15.21 -7.12 2.29
C GLU A 108 -14.10 -8.17 2.24
N GLN A 109 -13.31 -8.20 1.17
CA GLN A 109 -12.14 -9.08 1.08
C GLN A 109 -11.11 -8.81 2.19
N GLN A 110 -10.86 -7.55 2.54
CA GLN A 110 -9.98 -7.21 3.66
C GLN A 110 -10.52 -7.72 5.00
N MET A 111 -11.83 -7.57 5.25
CA MET A 111 -12.46 -8.08 6.46
C MET A 111 -12.41 -9.61 6.53
N LEU A 112 -12.71 -10.31 5.44
CA LEU A 112 -12.64 -11.77 5.36
C LEU A 112 -11.21 -12.27 5.57
N LYS A 113 -10.23 -11.63 4.92
CA LYS A 113 -8.81 -11.99 5.09
C LYS A 113 -8.33 -11.75 6.52
N GLU A 114 -8.79 -10.67 7.17
CA GLU A 114 -8.47 -10.42 8.58
C GLU A 114 -9.14 -11.44 9.49
N GLN A 115 -10.42 -11.79 9.25
CA GLN A 115 -11.11 -12.83 10.00
C GLN A 115 -10.43 -14.20 9.86
N GLU A 116 -10.05 -14.57 8.64
CA GLU A 116 -9.31 -15.80 8.36
C GLU A 116 -7.94 -15.78 9.05
N ARG A 117 -7.22 -14.64 8.99
CA ARG A 117 -5.97 -14.45 9.71
C ARG A 117 -6.16 -14.66 11.22
N GLN A 118 -7.18 -14.05 11.82
CA GLN A 118 -7.47 -14.22 13.25
C GLN A 118 -7.80 -15.68 13.58
N ARG A 119 -8.60 -16.35 12.76
CA ARG A 119 -8.91 -17.77 12.91
C ARG A 119 -7.65 -18.64 12.82
N THR A 120 -6.80 -18.42 11.82
CA THR A 120 -5.54 -19.17 11.65
C THR A 120 -4.57 -18.90 12.81
N LEU A 121 -4.49 -17.67 13.32
CA LEU A 121 -3.68 -17.35 14.49
C LEU A 121 -4.19 -18.06 15.74
N GLN A 122 -5.51 -18.10 15.96
CA GLN A 122 -6.11 -18.83 17.08
C GLN A 122 -5.88 -20.34 16.97
N GLU A 123 -5.91 -20.91 15.76
CA GLU A 123 -5.63 -22.34 15.54
C GLU A 123 -4.13 -22.68 15.73
N ARG A 124 -3.22 -21.77 15.34
CA ARG A 124 -1.76 -22.01 15.39
C ARG A 124 -1.11 -21.66 16.72
N ILE A 125 -1.59 -20.61 17.38
CA ILE A 125 -1.07 -20.17 18.67
C ILE A 125 -1.77 -21.00 19.74
N LEU A 126 -1.03 -21.93 20.34
CA LEU A 126 -1.51 -22.67 21.50
C LEU A 126 -1.67 -21.69 22.68
N PRO A 127 -2.78 -21.76 23.44
CA PRO A 127 -2.89 -21.01 24.68
C PRO A 127 -1.76 -21.44 25.61
N LEU A 128 -1.20 -20.46 26.34
CA LEU A 128 -0.15 -20.76 27.30
C LEU A 128 -0.70 -21.71 28.38
N PRO A 129 0.06 -22.75 28.76
CA PRO A 129 -0.32 -23.63 29.85
C PRO A 129 -0.39 -22.84 31.16
N ASP A 130 -1.28 -23.26 32.05
CA ASP A 130 -1.33 -22.71 33.40
C ASP A 130 -0.06 -23.11 34.16
N LEU A 131 0.68 -22.11 34.63
CA LEU A 131 1.96 -22.30 35.32
C LEU A 131 1.78 -22.28 36.85
N ASP A 132 0.61 -21.90 37.34
CA ASP A 132 0.36 -21.80 38.77
C ASP A 132 0.16 -23.21 39.36
N GLY A 133 1.15 -23.67 40.14
CA GLY A 133 1.11 -24.96 40.83
C GLY A 133 1.62 -26.16 40.01
N THR A 134 2.29 -25.92 38.87
CA THR A 134 3.02 -27.00 38.17
C THR A 134 4.33 -27.33 38.91
N PRO A 135 4.72 -28.62 39.00
CA PRO A 135 5.99 -29.01 39.61
C PRO A 135 7.18 -28.60 38.73
N ASP A 136 8.32 -28.32 39.36
CA ASP A 136 9.53 -27.80 38.70
C ASP A 136 10.00 -28.66 37.50
N ASP A 137 9.89 -29.99 37.61
CA ASP A 137 10.27 -30.92 36.54
C ASP A 137 9.37 -30.78 35.29
N GLU A 138 8.06 -30.55 35.48
CA GLU A 138 7.12 -30.31 34.38
C GLU A 138 7.32 -28.94 33.76
N LEU A 139 7.68 -27.93 34.58
CA LEU A 139 8.00 -26.59 34.11
C LEU A 139 9.23 -26.59 33.19
N GLU A 140 10.28 -27.33 33.55
CA GLU A 140 11.47 -27.49 32.70
C GLU A 140 11.12 -28.18 31.36
N ALA A 141 10.27 -29.20 31.40
CA ALA A 141 9.83 -29.90 30.20
C ALA A 141 8.99 -29.00 29.27
N ILE A 142 8.13 -28.15 29.82
CA ILE A 142 7.35 -27.15 29.06
C ILE A 142 8.28 -26.13 28.41
N ALA A 143 9.26 -25.61 29.15
CA ALA A 143 10.24 -24.64 28.64
C ALA A 143 11.04 -25.21 27.45
N LYS A 144 11.51 -26.45 27.56
CA LYS A 144 12.23 -27.14 26.46
C LYS A 144 11.36 -27.31 25.21
N LYS A 145 10.10 -27.75 25.37
CA LYS A 145 9.16 -27.89 24.25
C LYS A 145 8.86 -26.56 23.56
N MET A 146 8.71 -25.48 24.32
CA MET A 146 8.51 -24.14 23.76
C MET A 146 9.74 -23.66 22.98
N ALA A 147 10.94 -23.89 23.52
CA ALA A 147 12.19 -23.54 22.84
C ALA A 147 12.37 -24.32 21.53
N GLU A 148 12.12 -25.63 21.53
CA GLU A 148 12.14 -26.45 20.30
C GLU A 148 11.13 -25.96 19.27
N ARG A 149 9.91 -25.62 19.70
CA ARG A 149 8.88 -25.10 18.80
C ARG A 149 9.27 -23.74 18.22
N LEU A 150 9.89 -22.87 19.01
CA LEU A 150 10.37 -21.57 18.56
C LEU A 150 11.46 -21.71 17.50
N LEU A 151 12.42 -22.63 17.68
CA LEU A 151 13.45 -22.91 16.69
C LEU A 151 12.87 -23.41 15.35
N GLN A 152 11.86 -24.29 15.40
CA GLN A 152 11.16 -24.74 14.20
C GLN A 152 10.44 -23.59 13.49
N LEU A 153 9.71 -22.75 14.24
CA LEU A 153 9.00 -21.61 13.69
C LEU A 153 9.94 -20.59 13.05
N GLU A 154 11.11 -20.36 13.64
CA GLU A 154 12.11 -19.44 13.07
C GLU A 154 12.67 -19.98 11.74
N SER A 155 12.92 -21.29 11.65
CA SER A 155 13.30 -21.94 10.39
C SER A 155 12.23 -21.77 9.32
N GLU A 156 10.97 -22.08 9.64
CA GLU A 156 9.84 -21.92 8.71
C GLU A 156 9.65 -20.45 8.28
N HIS A 157 9.80 -19.52 9.23
CA HIS A 157 9.71 -18.08 8.98
C HIS A 157 10.81 -17.61 8.02
N TYR A 158 12.05 -18.08 8.20
CA TYR A 158 13.15 -17.78 7.28
C TYR A 158 12.85 -18.26 5.86
N ASP A 159 12.41 -19.51 5.68
CA ASP A 159 12.11 -20.08 4.38
C ASP A 159 10.99 -19.32 3.66
N ILE A 160 9.91 -18.99 4.38
CA ILE A 160 8.80 -18.19 3.84
C ILE A 160 9.29 -16.82 3.40
N ASN A 161 10.07 -16.13 4.24
CA ASN A 161 10.60 -14.80 3.90
C ASN A 161 11.55 -14.85 2.69
N TYR A 162 12.36 -15.89 2.58
CA TYR A 162 13.24 -16.08 1.44
C TYR A 162 12.44 -16.23 0.14
N ILE A 163 11.39 -17.06 0.14
CA ILE A 163 10.49 -17.26 -1.00
C ILE A 163 9.80 -15.94 -1.37
N VAL A 164 9.26 -15.20 -0.39
CA VAL A 164 8.62 -13.90 -0.62
C VAL A 164 9.59 -12.92 -1.28
N ARG A 165 10.81 -12.80 -0.75
CA ARG A 165 11.86 -11.94 -1.33
C ARG A 165 12.17 -12.34 -2.78
N GLN A 166 12.33 -13.63 -3.05
CA GLN A 166 12.59 -14.12 -4.41
C GLN A 166 11.45 -13.75 -5.36
N LYS A 167 10.20 -13.86 -4.91
CA LYS A 167 9.02 -13.47 -5.69
C LYS A 167 8.92 -11.96 -5.90
N ASP A 168 9.29 -11.15 -4.91
CA ASP A 168 9.36 -9.71 -5.07
C ASP A 168 10.40 -9.30 -6.11
N PHE A 169 11.58 -9.95 -6.11
CA PHE A 169 12.59 -9.76 -7.16
C PHE A 169 12.04 -10.15 -8.54
N GLU A 170 11.41 -11.31 -8.67
CA GLU A 170 10.80 -11.78 -9.93
C GLU A 170 9.75 -10.79 -10.44
N ILE A 171 8.87 -10.29 -9.56
CA ILE A 171 7.86 -9.28 -9.90
C ILE A 171 8.51 -7.97 -10.37
N ASN A 172 9.58 -7.54 -9.71
CA ASN A 172 10.30 -6.32 -10.08
C ASN A 172 10.95 -6.45 -11.47
N GLU A 173 11.63 -7.56 -11.74
CA GLU A 173 12.23 -7.86 -13.05
C GLU A 173 11.16 -7.91 -14.16
N LEU A 174 10.05 -8.60 -13.92
CA LEU A 174 8.93 -8.63 -14.84
C LEU A 174 8.31 -7.23 -15.04
N THR A 175 8.23 -6.42 -13.99
CA THR A 175 7.73 -5.04 -14.08
C THR A 175 8.64 -4.17 -14.92
N ILE A 176 9.96 -4.28 -14.77
CA ILE A 176 10.96 -3.56 -15.58
C ILE A 176 10.82 -3.98 -17.05
N SER A 177 10.82 -5.29 -17.34
CA SER A 177 10.70 -5.80 -18.71
C SER A 177 9.42 -5.34 -19.41
N VAL A 178 8.27 -5.36 -18.73
CA VAL A 178 6.99 -4.89 -19.26
C VAL A 178 7.01 -3.38 -19.53
N ASN A 179 7.64 -2.60 -18.65
CA ASN A 179 7.77 -1.15 -18.83
C ASN A 179 8.66 -0.80 -20.02
N ASP A 180 9.79 -1.48 -20.18
CA ASP A 180 10.72 -1.30 -21.29
C ASP A 180 10.10 -1.68 -22.64
N LEU A 181 9.28 -2.74 -22.67
CA LEU A 181 8.56 -3.18 -23.86
C LEU A 181 7.43 -2.23 -24.26
N ARG A 182 6.72 -1.66 -23.27
CA ARG A 182 5.63 -0.69 -23.54
C ARG A 182 6.13 0.64 -24.10
N GLY A 183 7.42 0.97 -23.95
CA GLY A 183 8.07 2.15 -24.53
C GLY A 183 7.54 3.50 -24.01
N LYS A 184 6.57 3.47 -23.09
CA LYS A 184 6.16 4.62 -22.29
C LYS A 184 6.83 4.46 -20.94
N PHE A 185 8.04 4.98 -20.82
CA PHE A 185 8.45 5.57 -19.55
C PHE A 185 7.44 6.68 -19.28
N VAL A 186 6.32 6.31 -18.63
CA VAL A 186 5.35 7.26 -18.12
C VAL A 186 6.10 7.96 -17.01
N LYS A 187 6.93 8.95 -17.36
CA LYS A 187 7.57 9.82 -16.39
C LYS A 187 6.41 10.36 -15.57
N PRO A 188 6.23 9.93 -14.31
CA PRO A 188 5.16 10.50 -13.50
C PRO A 188 5.41 12.00 -13.53
N THR A 189 4.42 12.77 -13.99
CA THR A 189 4.59 14.22 -14.09
C THR A 189 4.87 14.69 -12.68
N LEU A 190 6.11 15.13 -12.44
CA LEU A 190 6.55 15.57 -11.12
C LEU A 190 5.68 16.77 -10.74
N LYS A 191 4.66 16.52 -9.91
CA LYS A 191 3.86 17.60 -9.33
C LYS A 191 4.73 18.29 -8.30
N LYS A 192 4.73 19.62 -8.30
CA LYS A 192 5.36 20.42 -7.23
C LYS A 192 4.59 20.16 -5.93
N VAL A 193 4.99 19.13 -5.20
CA VAL A 193 4.50 18.86 -3.85
C VAL A 193 5.20 19.84 -2.91
N SER A 194 4.42 20.74 -2.32
CA SER A 194 4.95 21.61 -1.26
C SER A 194 5.13 20.78 0.01
N LYS A 195 6.27 20.91 0.71
CA LYS A 195 6.56 20.18 1.96
C LYS A 195 5.54 20.49 3.07
N THR A 196 4.77 21.57 2.93
CA THR A 196 3.81 22.08 3.90
C THR A 196 2.39 21.52 3.72
N ASP A 197 2.04 20.98 2.54
CA ASP A 197 0.67 20.51 2.25
C ASP A 197 0.24 19.39 3.22
N SER A 198 1.15 18.46 3.54
CA SER A 198 0.89 17.37 4.49
C SER A 198 0.75 17.84 5.94
N ARG A 199 1.35 18.99 6.30
CA ARG A 199 1.19 19.61 7.62
C ARG A 199 -0.16 20.32 7.73
N PHE A 200 -0.64 20.93 6.66
CA PHE A 200 -1.97 21.54 6.60
C PHE A 200 -3.11 20.52 6.46
N ASP A 201 -2.87 19.32 5.90
CA ASP A 201 -3.89 18.27 5.84
C ASP A 201 -4.36 17.81 7.23
N LYS A 202 -3.47 17.77 8.23
CA LYS A 202 -3.82 17.44 9.62
C LYS A 202 -4.73 18.51 10.25
N LEU A 203 -4.54 19.78 9.89
CA LEU A 203 -5.38 20.88 10.34
C LEU A 203 -6.70 20.93 9.57
N ARG A 204 -6.66 20.70 8.25
CA ARG A 204 -7.83 20.62 7.38
C ARG A 204 -8.74 19.45 7.74
N LYS A 205 -8.24 18.31 8.23
CA LYS A 205 -9.09 17.19 8.66
C LYS A 205 -9.93 17.50 9.91
N LYS A 206 -9.49 18.44 10.77
CA LYS A 206 -10.30 18.92 11.90
C LYS A 206 -11.40 19.90 11.45
N ASP A 207 -11.16 20.66 10.37
CA ASP A 207 -12.10 21.65 9.82
C ASP A 207 -12.79 21.22 8.51
N GLN A 208 -12.74 19.94 8.14
CA GLN A 208 -13.29 19.51 6.84
C GLN A 208 -14.81 19.28 6.90
N ASN A 209 -15.55 20.38 6.86
CA ASN A 209 -16.37 20.56 5.66
C ASN A 209 -15.40 20.44 4.49
N PHE A 210 -15.36 19.24 3.86
CA PHE A 210 -14.67 18.97 2.59
C PHE A 210 -14.65 20.25 1.77
N VAL A 211 -13.48 20.68 1.25
CA VAL A 211 -13.34 21.86 0.38
C VAL A 211 -14.12 21.58 -0.91
N ASN A 212 -15.43 21.61 -0.76
CA ASN A 212 -16.45 21.50 -1.77
C ASN A 212 -16.43 22.89 -2.36
N PHE A 213 -16.01 23.00 -3.61
CA PHE A 213 -16.20 24.22 -4.39
C PHE A 213 -17.65 24.72 -4.36
N ARG A 214 -18.61 23.84 -4.00
CA ARG A 214 -20.00 24.19 -3.71
C ARG A 214 -20.21 25.07 -2.47
N ASN A 215 -19.42 24.90 -1.41
CA ASN A 215 -19.62 25.63 -0.16
C ASN A 215 -19.22 27.11 -0.26
N ASN A 216 -18.33 27.44 -1.21
CA ASN A 216 -17.94 28.82 -1.52
C ASN A 216 -18.86 29.49 -2.57
N LEU A 217 -19.87 28.79 -3.08
CA LEU A 217 -20.86 29.39 -3.98
C LEU A 217 -22.04 29.89 -3.15
N LYS A 218 -22.43 31.16 -3.35
CA LYS A 218 -23.67 31.69 -2.76
C LYS A 218 -24.87 31.00 -3.43
N ASN A 219 -25.65 30.24 -2.66
CA ASN A 219 -26.95 29.76 -3.13
C ASN A 219 -27.89 30.98 -3.24
N VAL A 220 -28.39 31.26 -4.46
CA VAL A 220 -29.43 32.27 -4.68
C VAL A 220 -30.78 31.54 -4.70
N GLU A 221 -31.59 31.75 -3.67
CA GLU A 221 -32.97 31.27 -3.63
C GLU A 221 -33.85 32.13 -4.55
N SER A 222 -33.80 31.88 -5.85
CA SER A 222 -34.68 32.55 -6.79
C SER A 222 -36.08 31.91 -6.75
N LYS A 223 -37.05 32.58 -6.10
CA LYS A 223 -38.48 32.24 -6.13
C LYS A 223 -39.15 32.44 -7.49
N LYS A 224 -38.38 32.62 -8.58
CA LYS A 224 -38.88 32.92 -9.93
C LYS A 224 -39.50 31.71 -10.66
N PHE A 225 -39.34 30.49 -10.14
CA PHE A 225 -39.90 29.26 -10.74
C PHE A 225 -40.80 28.47 -9.79
N ALA A 226 -41.16 29.02 -8.63
CA ALA A 226 -42.18 28.41 -7.78
C ALA A 226 -43.55 28.62 -8.44
N LEU A 227 -44.16 27.55 -8.93
CA LEU A 227 -45.55 27.55 -9.41
C LEU A 227 -46.44 28.07 -8.27
N LYS A 228 -47.11 29.21 -8.47
CA LYS A 228 -48.18 29.66 -7.59
C LYS A 228 -49.32 28.66 -7.71
N GLU A 229 -49.70 28.04 -6.60
CA GLU A 229 -50.93 27.26 -6.54
C GLU A 229 -52.10 28.16 -6.93
N VAL A 230 -52.80 27.78 -8.00
CA VAL A 230 -54.05 28.42 -8.40
C VAL A 230 -55.12 27.86 -7.47
N CYS A 231 -55.51 28.66 -6.48
CA CYS A 231 -56.69 28.37 -5.67
C CYS A 231 -57.92 28.57 -6.54
N PHE A 232 -58.61 27.47 -6.86
CA PHE A 232 -59.93 27.51 -7.48
C PHE A 232 -60.93 27.85 -6.37
N GLN A 233 -61.62 28.99 -6.52
CA GLN A 233 -62.73 29.40 -5.65
C GLN A 233 -64.03 28.81 -6.18
#